data_AF-A0A925BDG3-F1
#
_entry.id   AF-A0A925BDG3-F1
#
_cell.length_a   1.000
_cell.length_b   1.000
_cell.length_c   1.000
_cell.angle_alpha   90.00
_cell.angle_beta   90.00
_cell.angle_gamma   90.00
#
_symmetry.space_group_name_H-M   'P 1'
#
loop_
_entity.id
_entity.type
_entity.pdbx_description
1 polymer ?
#
loop_
_entity_poly.entity_id
_entity_poly.type
_entity_poly.pdbx_seq_one_letter_code
_entity_poly.pdbx_strand_id
1 'polypeptide(L)'
;MSKRKRKSGTPNLPMETLERARLQAQQAREEAGLDSDIDEDEPVADEEDAAPASVVLIGHPAVENRLRREERDERRRSRRTPASASTRQVEPRQFSKRKSSADSGYVSNMLLHPTKFVSEAELHQDYGYVIADLRSMFLLATALVVMLIALAFIL
;
A
#
# COMPACT_ATOMS: atom_id res chain seq x y z
N MET A 1 11.71 -41.95 17.70
CA MET A 1 10.25 -42.16 17.54
C MET A 1 9.56 -40.80 17.57
N SER A 2 9.13 -40.25 16.41
CA SER A 2 8.51 -38.92 16.31
C SER A 2 7.10 -39.06 15.73
N LYS A 3 6.08 -38.64 16.50
CA LYS A 3 4.65 -38.79 16.22
C LYS A 3 4.13 -37.59 15.42
N ARG A 4 3.42 -37.82 14.31
CA ARG A 4 2.77 -36.79 13.47
C ARG A 4 1.34 -36.48 13.96
N LYS A 5 0.96 -35.20 14.00
CA LYS A 5 -0.35 -34.70 14.46
C LYS A 5 -1.23 -34.25 13.27
N ARG A 6 -2.49 -34.71 13.20
CA ARG A 6 -3.50 -34.38 12.15
C ARG A 6 -4.22 -33.06 12.48
N LYS A 7 -4.61 -32.28 11.46
CA LYS A 7 -5.38 -31.02 11.58
C LYS A 7 -6.82 -31.23 11.09
N SER A 8 -7.80 -30.89 11.92
CA SER A 8 -9.22 -30.69 11.56
C SER A 8 -9.48 -29.19 11.46
N GLY A 9 -9.95 -28.71 10.32
CA GLY A 9 -10.19 -27.29 10.05
C GLY A 9 -11.66 -26.97 9.89
N THR A 10 -12.20 -26.21 10.83
CA THR A 10 -13.34 -25.31 10.64
C THR A 10 -13.03 -24.27 9.55
N PRO A 11 -14.03 -23.77 8.80
CA PRO A 11 -13.80 -22.73 7.81
C PRO A 11 -13.26 -21.47 8.50
N ASN A 12 -12.00 -21.17 8.22
CA ASN A 12 -11.21 -20.12 8.87
C ASN A 12 -11.53 -18.76 8.26
N LEU A 13 -12.73 -18.25 8.54
CA LEU A 13 -13.09 -16.87 8.24
C LEU A 13 -12.67 -15.99 9.43
N PRO A 14 -11.93 -14.89 9.21
CA PRO A 14 -11.45 -14.04 10.30
C PRO A 14 -12.63 -13.33 10.98
N MET A 15 -12.61 -13.27 12.31
CA MET A 15 -13.67 -12.63 13.12
C MET A 15 -13.91 -11.17 12.70
N GLU A 16 -12.86 -10.49 12.26
CA GLU A 16 -12.91 -9.12 11.74
C GLU A 16 -13.84 -8.97 10.52
N THR A 17 -13.94 -10.00 9.67
CA THR A 17 -14.87 -9.97 8.51
C THR A 17 -16.33 -10.11 8.93
N LEU A 18 -16.61 -10.80 10.02
CA LEU A 18 -17.96 -10.91 10.58
C LEU A 18 -18.38 -9.61 11.28
N GLU A 19 -17.45 -8.99 12.02
CA GLU A 19 -17.68 -7.70 12.68
C GLU A 19 -17.90 -6.58 11.66
N ARG A 20 -17.11 -6.53 10.58
CA ARG A 20 -17.31 -5.56 9.49
C ARG A 20 -18.66 -5.71 8.80
N ALA A 21 -19.13 -6.95 8.58
CA ALA A 21 -20.44 -7.19 7.96
C ALA A 21 -21.61 -6.73 8.84
N ARG A 22 -21.46 -6.80 10.18
CA ARG A 22 -22.46 -6.30 11.12
C ARG A 22 -22.51 -4.78 11.16
N LEU A 23 -21.35 -4.12 11.13
CA LEU A 23 -21.27 -2.66 11.11
C LEU A 23 -21.89 -2.07 9.83
N GLN A 24 -21.67 -2.71 8.66
CA GLN A 24 -22.33 -2.29 7.42
C GLN A 24 -23.85 -2.44 7.47
N ALA A 25 -24.36 -3.51 8.10
CA ALA A 25 -25.79 -3.71 8.27
C ALA A 25 -26.43 -2.67 9.21
N GLN A 26 -25.68 -2.18 10.21
CA GLN A 26 -26.11 -1.08 11.08
C GLN A 26 -26.12 0.27 10.35
N GLN A 27 -25.06 0.60 9.62
CA GLN A 27 -25.01 1.85 8.86
C GLN A 27 -26.09 1.92 7.76
N ALA A 28 -26.36 0.82 7.06
CA ALA A 28 -27.44 0.76 6.08
C ALA A 28 -28.83 0.95 6.69
N ARG A 29 -28.98 0.70 8.00
CA ARG A 29 -30.22 0.94 8.73
C ARG A 29 -30.35 2.39 9.17
N GLU A 30 -29.26 3.03 9.57
CA GLU A 30 -29.20 4.47 9.87
C GLU A 30 -29.47 5.31 8.61
N GLU A 31 -28.87 4.96 7.46
CA GLU A 31 -29.15 5.64 6.18
C GLU A 31 -30.60 5.49 5.71
N ALA A 32 -31.31 4.44 6.15
CA ALA A 32 -32.71 4.20 5.81
C ALA A 32 -33.71 5.06 6.60
N GLY A 33 -33.25 5.96 7.49
CA GLY A 33 -34.07 7.00 8.11
C GLY A 33 -35.20 6.51 9.00
N LEU A 34 -34.98 5.43 9.75
CA LEU A 34 -35.91 4.97 10.81
C LEU A 34 -35.54 5.62 12.15
N ASP A 35 -36.02 6.85 12.34
CA ASP A 35 -36.08 7.55 13.63
C ASP A 35 -36.99 6.82 14.64
N SER A 36 -36.60 6.85 15.91
CA SER A 36 -37.56 6.97 17.01
C SER A 36 -36.86 7.53 18.25
N ASP A 37 -37.26 8.76 18.57
CA ASP A 37 -36.97 9.59 19.74
C ASP A 37 -36.93 8.84 21.07
N ILE A 38 -36.00 9.23 21.96
CA ILE A 38 -36.15 9.31 23.42
C ILE A 38 -35.09 10.32 23.92
N ASP A 39 -35.56 11.52 24.28
CA ASP A 39 -34.85 12.57 25.02
C ASP A 39 -34.75 12.22 26.52
N GLU A 40 -33.72 12.74 27.22
CA GLU A 40 -33.78 13.44 28.53
C GLU A 40 -32.39 13.56 29.23
N ASP A 41 -31.91 14.82 29.31
CA ASP A 41 -31.30 15.56 30.44
C ASP A 41 -30.35 14.92 31.50
N GLU A 42 -29.10 15.43 31.62
CA GLU A 42 -28.57 16.22 32.77
C GLU A 42 -27.04 16.54 32.69
N PRO A 43 -26.53 17.65 33.30
CA PRO A 43 -25.13 18.12 33.26
C PRO A 43 -24.36 17.99 34.60
N VAL A 44 -23.03 18.32 34.63
CA VAL A 44 -22.29 19.10 35.67
C VAL A 44 -20.80 18.68 35.94
N ALA A 45 -19.93 19.71 35.92
CA ALA A 45 -18.72 20.03 36.71
C ALA A 45 -17.29 19.56 36.37
N ASP A 46 -16.43 20.59 36.40
CA ASP A 46 -14.98 20.73 36.33
C ASP A 46 -14.22 20.25 37.58
N GLU A 47 -12.91 19.95 37.46
CA GLU A 47 -11.89 20.31 38.47
C GLU A 47 -10.45 20.22 37.93
N GLU A 48 -9.64 21.24 38.25
CA GLU A 48 -8.28 21.51 37.80
C GLU A 48 -7.16 20.80 38.59
N ASP A 49 -6.00 20.75 37.93
CA ASP A 49 -4.63 21.01 38.42
C ASP A 49 -3.74 19.95 39.12
N ALA A 50 -2.43 20.19 38.94
CA ALA A 50 -1.24 19.68 39.65
C ALA A 50 -0.44 18.49 39.06
N ALA A 51 0.57 18.83 38.25
CA ALA A 51 1.89 18.18 38.23
C ALA A 51 2.75 18.73 39.41
N PRO A 52 4.02 18.29 39.70
CA PRO A 52 4.94 17.42 38.94
C PRO A 52 5.78 16.42 39.77
N ALA A 53 6.36 15.38 39.15
CA ALA A 53 7.53 14.69 39.72
C ALA A 53 8.40 13.95 38.68
N SER A 54 9.69 14.28 38.73
CA SER A 54 10.83 13.70 38.01
C SER A 54 11.06 12.21 38.28
N VAL A 55 11.21 11.42 37.21
CA VAL A 55 11.68 10.02 37.30
C VAL A 55 13.07 9.88 36.67
N VAL A 56 13.98 9.39 37.51
CA VAL A 56 15.36 8.98 37.27
C VAL A 56 15.43 7.89 36.19
N LEU A 57 16.19 8.13 35.12
CA LEU A 57 16.40 7.16 34.05
C LEU A 57 17.59 6.24 34.37
N ILE A 58 17.28 5.05 34.86
CA ILE A 58 18.21 3.93 35.09
C ILE A 58 18.51 3.27 33.73
N GLY A 59 19.79 2.99 33.46
CA GLY A 59 20.28 2.46 32.20
C GLY A 59 19.68 1.11 31.78
N HIS A 60 19.26 1.00 30.52
CA HIS A 60 18.72 -0.20 29.90
C HIS A 60 19.80 -0.98 29.11
N PRO A 61 20.19 -2.21 29.52
CA PRO A 61 21.05 -3.10 28.71
C PRO A 61 20.27 -3.90 27.65
N ALA A 62 19.11 -3.41 27.19
CA ALA A 62 18.20 -4.15 26.31
C ALA A 62 18.41 -3.90 24.80
N VAL A 63 19.16 -2.87 24.43
CA VAL A 63 19.29 -2.44 23.02
C VAL A 63 20.40 -3.20 22.28
N GLU A 64 21.44 -3.62 22.97
CA GLU A 64 22.62 -4.26 22.36
C GLU A 64 22.33 -5.70 21.87
N ASN A 65 21.38 -6.40 22.52
CA ASN A 65 20.97 -7.75 22.12
C ASN A 65 20.06 -7.77 20.88
N ARG A 66 19.46 -6.63 20.49
CA ARG A 66 18.58 -6.54 19.31
C ARG A 66 19.39 -6.49 18.02
N LEU A 67 20.47 -5.71 18.01
CA LEU A 67 21.38 -5.56 16.88
C LEU A 67 22.12 -6.88 16.57
N ARG A 68 22.47 -7.67 17.59
CA ARG A 68 23.16 -8.96 17.41
C ARG A 68 22.26 -10.08 16.86
N ARG A 69 20.93 -9.93 16.93
CA ARG A 69 19.95 -10.91 16.43
C ARG A 69 19.66 -10.73 14.95
N GLU A 70 19.71 -9.49 14.46
CA GLU A 70 19.48 -9.15 13.04
C GLU A 70 20.64 -9.58 12.14
N GLU A 71 21.89 -9.44 12.60
CA GLU A 71 23.08 -9.84 11.82
C GLU A 71 23.14 -11.37 11.56
N ARG A 72 22.54 -12.18 12.43
CA ARG A 72 22.53 -13.65 12.30
C ARG A 72 21.45 -14.16 11.33
N ASP A 73 20.40 -13.37 11.10
CA ASP A 73 19.32 -13.72 10.17
C ASP A 73 19.63 -13.32 8.73
N GLU A 74 20.45 -12.30 8.49
CA GLU A 74 20.95 -11.96 7.15
C GLU A 74 21.91 -13.01 6.58
N ARG A 75 22.81 -13.55 7.41
CA ARG A 75 23.72 -14.66 7.00
C ARG A 75 22.99 -15.95 6.67
N ARG A 76 21.73 -16.12 7.10
CA ARG A 76 20.89 -17.28 6.77
C ARG A 76 20.06 -17.12 5.50
N ARG A 77 19.84 -15.89 5.04
CA ARG A 77 19.15 -15.60 3.77
C ARG A 77 20.06 -15.74 2.55
N SER A 78 21.35 -15.46 2.69
CA SER A 78 22.31 -15.55 1.55
C SER A 78 22.73 -16.97 1.15
N ARG A 79 22.39 -18.01 1.94
CA ARG A 79 22.70 -19.43 1.64
C ARG A 79 21.50 -20.30 1.25
N ARG A 80 20.32 -19.72 1.06
CA ARG A 80 19.15 -20.47 0.60
C ARG A 80 18.94 -20.25 -0.89
N THR A 81 19.59 -21.10 -1.68
CA THR A 81 19.18 -21.39 -3.05
C THR A 81 17.71 -21.87 -3.04
N PRO A 82 16.80 -21.26 -3.82
CA PRO A 82 15.43 -21.74 -3.91
C PRO A 82 15.38 -22.89 -4.92
N ALA A 83 15.85 -24.07 -4.52
CA ALA A 83 15.58 -25.31 -5.22
C ALA A 83 14.26 -25.90 -4.69
N SER A 84 13.13 -25.39 -5.16
CA SER A 84 11.94 -26.22 -5.43
C SER A 84 10.90 -25.38 -6.16
N ALA A 85 10.88 -25.59 -7.48
CA ALA A 85 9.73 -25.36 -8.32
C ALA A 85 8.58 -26.25 -7.82
N SER A 86 7.78 -25.71 -6.89
CA SER A 86 6.41 -26.15 -6.70
C SER A 86 5.57 -25.28 -7.61
N THR A 87 5.28 -25.82 -8.78
CA THR A 87 4.37 -25.28 -9.78
C THR A 87 2.98 -25.20 -9.17
N ARG A 88 2.74 -24.15 -8.38
CA ARG A 88 1.39 -23.74 -8.04
C ARG A 88 0.83 -23.17 -9.34
N GLN A 89 0.11 -24.02 -10.08
CA GLN A 89 -0.74 -23.58 -11.17
C GLN A 89 -1.68 -22.53 -10.59
N VAL A 90 -1.30 -21.26 -10.75
CA VAL A 90 -2.20 -20.14 -10.66
C VAL A 90 -3.06 -20.30 -11.90
N GLU A 91 -4.27 -20.81 -11.69
CA GLU A 91 -5.34 -20.73 -12.68
C GLU A 91 -5.30 -19.34 -13.30
N PRO A 92 -5.18 -19.21 -14.64
CA PRO A 92 -5.41 -17.94 -15.27
C PRO A 92 -6.89 -17.65 -15.04
N ARG A 93 -7.18 -16.81 -14.02
CA ARG A 93 -8.46 -16.13 -13.92
C ARG A 93 -8.70 -15.56 -15.30
N GLN A 94 -9.64 -16.16 -16.00
CA GLN A 94 -10.11 -15.75 -17.29
C GLN A 94 -10.58 -14.31 -17.09
N PHE A 95 -9.70 -13.36 -17.37
CA PHE A 95 -10.06 -11.98 -17.60
C PHE A 95 -10.95 -12.04 -18.83
N SER A 96 -12.23 -12.24 -18.56
CA SER A 96 -13.28 -12.22 -19.55
C SER A 96 -13.08 -10.94 -20.34
N LYS A 97 -12.89 -11.10 -21.65
CA LYS A 97 -13.08 -10.07 -22.66
C LYS A 97 -14.37 -9.31 -22.34
N ARG A 98 -14.26 -8.19 -21.63
CA ARG A 98 -15.38 -7.27 -21.42
C ARG A 98 -14.91 -5.89 -21.86
N LYS A 99 -15.57 -5.45 -22.93
CA LYS A 99 -15.70 -4.09 -23.44
C LYS A 99 -14.45 -3.47 -24.07
N SER A 100 -14.28 -3.81 -25.35
CA SER A 100 -13.95 -2.79 -26.36
C SER A 100 -14.95 -1.63 -26.24
N SER A 101 -14.45 -0.39 -26.18
CA SER A 101 -15.14 0.84 -25.80
C SER A 101 -15.61 0.86 -24.33
N ALA A 102 -14.87 1.59 -23.50
CA ALA A 102 -15.37 2.06 -22.23
C ALA A 102 -16.63 2.89 -22.53
N ASP A 103 -17.75 2.48 -21.94
CA ASP A 103 -19.05 3.13 -22.09
C ASP A 103 -18.91 4.60 -21.68
N SER A 104 -19.34 5.55 -22.52
CA SER A 104 -19.09 6.98 -22.26
C SER A 104 -19.68 7.42 -20.92
N GLY A 105 -20.82 6.84 -20.50
CA GLY A 105 -21.43 7.09 -19.19
C GLY A 105 -20.63 6.51 -18.02
N TYR A 106 -19.87 5.43 -18.26
CA TYR A 106 -18.96 4.87 -17.27
C TYR A 106 -17.73 5.76 -17.09
N VAL A 107 -17.16 6.27 -18.18
CA VAL A 107 -16.03 7.21 -18.13
C VAL A 107 -16.43 8.50 -17.42
N SER A 108 -17.59 9.07 -17.71
CA SER A 108 -18.06 10.29 -17.04
C SER A 108 -18.23 10.08 -15.54
N ASN A 109 -18.80 8.95 -15.12
CA ASN A 109 -18.96 8.63 -13.69
C ASN A 109 -17.59 8.49 -12.98
N MET A 110 -16.63 7.85 -13.64
CA MET A 110 -15.27 7.66 -13.12
C MET A 110 -14.48 8.98 -13.03
N LEU A 111 -14.74 9.93 -13.93
CA LEU A 111 -14.15 11.27 -13.88
C LEU A 111 -14.79 12.16 -12.80
N LEU A 112 -16.07 11.98 -12.51
CA LEU A 112 -16.77 12.69 -11.43
C LEU A 112 -16.34 12.21 -10.04
N HIS A 113 -15.86 10.97 -9.93
CA HIS A 113 -15.37 10.38 -8.70
C HIS A 113 -13.92 9.91 -8.85
N PRO A 114 -12.93 10.83 -8.89
CA PRO A 114 -11.53 10.47 -9.03
C PRO A 114 -11.10 9.61 -7.84
N THR A 115 -10.64 8.39 -8.12
CA THR A 115 -10.22 7.43 -7.09
C THR A 115 -8.83 7.72 -6.52
N LYS A 116 -8.07 8.63 -7.14
CA LYS A 116 -6.74 9.06 -6.69
C LYS A 116 -6.48 10.50 -7.13
N PHE A 117 -6.15 11.37 -6.18
CA PHE A 117 -5.54 12.66 -6.47
C PHE A 117 -4.02 12.47 -6.45
N VAL A 118 -3.37 12.68 -7.59
CA VAL A 118 -1.91 12.60 -7.71
C VAL A 118 -1.36 14.01 -7.57
N SER A 119 -0.45 14.20 -6.60
CA SER A 119 0.24 15.48 -6.45
C SER A 119 1.32 15.64 -7.54
N GLU A 120 1.69 16.87 -7.87
CA GLU A 120 2.76 17.13 -8.85
C GLU A 120 4.09 16.48 -8.44
N ALA A 121 4.39 16.44 -7.14
CA ALA A 121 5.59 15.80 -6.62
C ALA A 121 5.60 14.29 -6.89
N GLU A 122 4.47 13.62 -6.70
CA GLU A 122 4.30 12.18 -6.98
C GLU A 122 4.38 11.92 -8.49
N LEU A 123 3.79 12.79 -9.32
CA LEU A 123 3.89 12.70 -10.77
C LEU A 123 5.33 12.84 -11.26
N HIS A 124 6.10 13.78 -10.70
CA HIS A 124 7.51 13.95 -11.02
C HIS A 124 8.37 12.76 -10.59
N GLN A 125 8.03 12.12 -9.47
CA GLN A 125 8.71 10.92 -9.00
C GLN A 125 8.46 9.74 -9.94
N ASP A 126 7.20 9.57 -10.37
CA ASP A 126 6.80 8.47 -11.25
C ASP A 126 7.28 8.67 -12.69
N TYR A 127 7.34 9.90 -13.21
CA TYR A 127 7.69 10.17 -14.61
C TYR A 127 9.07 10.81 -14.80
N GLY A 128 9.83 11.04 -13.72
CA GLY A 128 11.15 11.68 -13.79
C GLY A 128 12.14 10.94 -14.70
N TYR A 129 12.05 9.61 -14.76
CA TYR A 129 12.89 8.80 -15.64
C TYR A 129 12.61 9.06 -17.13
N VAL A 130 11.35 9.30 -17.51
CA VAL A 130 10.96 9.60 -18.89
C VAL A 130 11.55 10.93 -19.32
N ILE A 131 11.47 11.94 -18.44
CA ILE A 131 12.04 13.26 -18.69
C ILE A 131 13.57 13.18 -18.82
N ALA A 132 14.22 12.37 -17.99
CA ALA A 132 15.66 12.13 -18.07
C ALA A 132 16.06 11.47 -19.40
N ASP A 133 15.29 10.48 -19.86
CA ASP A 133 15.53 9.78 -21.13
C ASP A 133 15.30 10.69 -22.35
N LEU A 134 14.23 11.51 -22.32
CA LEU A 134 14.00 12.50 -23.37
C LEU A 134 15.14 13.52 -23.47
N ARG A 135 15.69 13.94 -22.33
CA ARG A 135 16.86 14.83 -22.30
C ARG A 135 18.10 14.18 -22.90
N SER A 136 18.39 12.93 -22.56
CA SER A 136 19.56 12.23 -23.11
C SER A 136 19.41 12.00 -24.62
N MET A 137 18.23 11.59 -25.08
CA MET A 137 17.93 11.43 -26.51
C MET A 137 18.07 12.75 -27.26
N PHE A 138 17.60 13.86 -26.69
CA PHE A 138 17.73 15.18 -27.30
C PHE A 138 19.21 15.62 -27.42
N LEU A 139 20.01 15.42 -26.37
CA LEU A 139 21.45 15.73 -26.41
C LEU A 139 22.19 14.91 -27.47
N LEU A 140 21.87 13.62 -27.59
CA LEU A 140 22.47 12.76 -28.60
C LEU A 140 22.06 13.22 -30.01
N ALA A 141 20.77 13.46 -30.23
CA ALA A 141 20.25 13.93 -31.52
C ALA A 141 20.90 15.25 -31.95
N THR A 142 20.98 16.23 -31.04
CA THR A 142 21.62 17.52 -31.31
C THR A 142 23.11 17.36 -31.62
N ALA A 143 23.84 16.53 -30.87
CA ALA A 143 25.24 16.23 -31.15
C ALA A 143 25.44 15.64 -32.55
N LEU A 144 24.59 14.69 -32.96
CA LEU A 144 24.62 14.11 -34.30
C LEU A 144 24.35 15.14 -35.40
N VAL A 145 23.35 16.01 -35.21
CA VAL A 145 23.05 17.08 -36.18
C VAL A 145 24.24 18.03 -36.34
N VAL A 146 24.87 18.44 -35.24
CA VAL A 146 26.07 19.30 -35.28
C VAL A 146 27.22 18.59 -35.98
N MET A 147 27.43 17.30 -35.72
CA MET A 147 28.45 16.49 -36.39
C MET A 147 28.22 16.41 -37.91
N LEU A 148 26.97 16.23 -38.35
CA LEU A 148 26.62 16.22 -39.77
C LEU A 148 26.89 17.58 -40.44
N ILE A 149 26.54 18.68 -39.77
CA ILE A 149 26.82 20.03 -40.27
C ILE A 149 28.34 20.24 -40.41
N ALA A 150 29.13 19.80 -39.44
CA ALA A 150 30.59 19.90 -39.50
C ALA A 150 31.19 19.09 -40.66
N LEU A 151 30.72 17.85 -40.87
CA LEU A 151 31.13 17.03 -42.02
C LEU A 151 30.77 17.68 -43.35
N ALA A 152 29.61 18.32 -43.44
CA ALA A 152 29.18 19.03 -44.64
C ALA A 152 30.03 20.26 -44.99
N PHE A 153 30.77 20.84 -44.03
CA PHE A 153 31.73 21.92 -44.30
C PHE A 153 33.11 21.41 -44.73
N ILE A 154 33.45 20.17 -44.39
CA ILE A 154 34.75 19.56 -44.69
C ILE A 154 34.74 18.92 -46.08
N LEU A 155 33.59 18.34 -46.47
CA LEU A 155 33.40 17.55 -47.67
C LEU A 155 32.83 18.41 -48.81
#